data_AF-A0A9E2PD50-F1
#
_entry.id   AF-A0A9E2PD50-F1
#
_cell.length_a   1.000
_cell.length_b   1.000
_cell.length_c   1.000
_cell.angle_alpha   90.00
_cell.angle_beta   90.00
_cell.angle_gamma   90.00
#
_symmetry.space_group_name_H-M   'P 1'
#
loop_
_entity.id
_entity.type
_entity.pdbx_description
1 polymer ?
#
loop_
_entity_poly.entity_id
_entity_poly.type
_entity_poly.pdbx_seq_one_letter_code
_entity_poly.pdbx_strand_id
1 'polypeptide(L)' 'MQTNRKILDEVRDVIRLLHYSIHTERTYCDWIKRYILFHQMKSRGDLADG' A
#
# COMPACT_ATOMS: atom_id res chain seq x y z
N MET A 1 -5.61 -20.46 1.39
CA MET A 1 -4.79 -20.10 0.22
C MET A 1 -4.08 -18.79 0.51
N GLN A 2 -2.76 -18.81 0.68
CA GLN A 2 -1.99 -17.60 0.91
C GLN A 2 -1.79 -16.89 -0.44
N THR A 3 -2.76 -16.09 -0.85
CA THR A 3 -2.58 -15.17 -1.98
C THR A 3 -1.55 -14.14 -1.54
N ASN A 4 -0.36 -14.22 -2.11
CA ASN A 4 0.71 -13.24 -1.93
C ASN A 4 0.28 -11.91 -2.56
N ARG A 5 -0.68 -11.23 -1.92
CA ARG A 5 -1.19 -9.93 -2.34
C ARG A 5 -0.13 -8.89 -2.03
N LYS A 6 0.21 -8.09 -3.04
CA LYS A 6 1.09 -6.95 -2.86
C LYS A 6 0.38 -5.96 -1.93
N ILE A 7 1.11 -5.31 -1.04
CA ILE A 7 0.57 -4.33 -0.07
C ILE A 7 -0.25 -3.24 -0.77
N LEU A 8 0.20 -2.79 -1.95
CA LEU A 8 -0.52 -1.77 -2.72
C LEU A 8 -1.89 -2.25 -3.22
N ASP A 9 -2.06 -3.55 -3.45
CA ASP A 9 -3.36 -4.09 -3.88
C ASP A 9 -4.35 -4.10 -2.70
N GLU A 10 -3.89 -4.46 -1.50
CA GLU A 10 -4.71 -4.38 -0.28
C GLU A 10 -5.12 -2.93 0.04
N VAL A 11 -4.20 -1.98 -0.11
CA VAL A 11 -4.50 -0.55 0.07
C VAL A 11 -5.57 -0.09 -0.92
N ARG A 12 -5.50 -0.50 -2.19
CA ARG A 12 -6.54 -0.17 -3.19
C ARG A 12 -7.89 -0.76 -2.82
N ASP A 13 -7.92 -2.01 -2.38
CA ASP A 13 -9.15 -2.68 -1.94
C ASP A 13 -9.83 -1.88 -0.81
N VAL A 14 -9.06 -1.45 0.20
CA VAL A 14 -9.56 -0.64 1.31
C VAL A 14 -10.04 0.74 0.85
N ILE A 15 -9.26 1.44 0.02
CA ILE A 15 -9.62 2.78 -0.48
C ILE A 15 -10.92 2.73 -1.30
N ARG A 16 -11.08 1.71 -2.15
CA ARG A 16 -12.30 1.51 -2.95
C ARG A 16 -13.50 1.14 -2.09
N LEU A 17 -13.31 0.30 -1.07
CA LEU A 17 -14.36 -0.03 -0.09
C LEU A 17 -14.86 1.23 0.63
N LEU A 18 -13.98 2.18 0.91
CA LEU A 18 -14.30 3.47 1.52
C LEU A 18 -14.86 4.50 0.53
N HIS A 19 -15.06 4.13 -0.74
CA HIS A 19 -15.57 5.00 -1.80
C HIS A 19 -14.79 6.31 -1.99
N TYR A 20 -13.48 6.28 -1.69
CA TYR A 20 -12.62 7.41 -2.03
C TYR A 20 -12.48 7.56 -3.54
N SER A 21 -12.19 8.79 -3.97
CA SER A 21 -11.97 9.07 -5.39
C SER A 21 -10.75 8.30 -5.93
N ILE A 22 -10.76 8.03 -7.24
CA ILE A 22 -9.61 7.45 -7.97
C ILE A 22 -8.35 8.33 -7.80
N HIS A 23 -8.51 9.64 -7.66
CA HIS A 23 -7.40 10.56 -7.42
C HIS A 23 -6.77 10.30 -6.04
N THR A 24 -7.59 10.13 -5.01
CA THR A 24 -7.16 9.76 -3.66
C THR A 24 -6.44 8.41 -3.67
N GLU A 25 -6.98 7.40 -4.37
CA GLU A 25 -6.33 6.08 -4.53
C GLU A 25 -4.91 6.22 -5.07
N ARG A 26 -4.74 7.00 -6.15
CA ARG A 26 -3.44 7.22 -6.79
C ARG A 26 -2.46 7.93 -5.87
N THR A 27 -2.89 9.04 -5.25
CA THR A 27 -2.05 9.81 -4.34
C THR A 27 -1.57 8.96 -3.16
N TYR A 28 -2.45 8.19 -2.53
CA TYR A 28 -2.10 7.33 -1.40
C TYR A 28 -1.14 6.21 -1.83
N CYS A 29 -1.43 5.52 -2.94
CA CYS A 29 -0.53 4.49 -3.47
C CYS A 29 0.88 5.04 -3.76
N ASP A 30 0.98 6.26 -4.30
CA ASP A 30 2.28 6.87 -4.62
C ASP A 30 3.04 7.31 -3.38
N TRP A 31 2.37 7.84 -2.36
CA TRP A 31 3.01 8.14 -1.06
C TRP A 31 3.51 6.88 -0.37
N ILE A 32 2.72 5.80 -0.38
CA ILE A 32 3.13 4.52 0.22
C ILE A 32 4.33 3.92 -0.51
N LYS A 33 4.38 3.97 -1.84
CA LYS A 33 5.58 3.56 -2.60
C LYS A 33 6.80 4.37 -2.19
N ARG A 34 6.67 5.70 -2.08
CA ARG A 34 7.76 6.59 -1.68
C ARG A 34 8.26 6.26 -0.27
N TYR A 35 7.34 5.98 0.66
CA TYR A 35 7.68 5.57 2.02
C TYR A 35 8.47 4.24 2.04
N ILE A 36 7.98 3.22 1.35
CA ILE A 36 8.66 1.91 1.23
C ILE A 36 10.06 2.07 0.64
N LEU A 37 10.19 2.88 -0.43
CA LEU A 37 11.48 3.15 -1.08
C LEU A 37 12.42 3.95 -0.17
N PHE A 38 11.91 4.94 0.56
CA PHE A 38 12.70 5.76 1.47
C PHE A 38 13.30 4.92 2.61
N HIS A 39 12.51 4.00 3.17
CA HIS A 39 12.97 3.09 4.23
C HIS A 39 13.67 1.82 3.72
N GLN A 40 13.85 1.68 2.39
CA GLN A 40 14.45 0.49 1.75
C GLN A 40 13.80 -0.83 2.19
N MET A 41 12.48 -0.79 2.47
CA MET A 41 11.70 -1.95 2.89
C MET A 41 11.60 -2.95 1.74
N LYS A 42 11.97 -4.21 2.01
CA LYS A 42 12.00 -5.31 1.04
C LYS A 42 10.90 -6.33 1.31
N SER A 43 10.41 -6.39 2.54
CA SER A 43 9.42 -7.36 2.98
C SER A 43 8.26 -6.71 3.73
N ARG A 44 7.16 -7.46 3.90
CA ARG A 44 6.04 -7.01 4.75
C ARG A 44 6.43 -6.89 6.22
N GLY A 45 7.42 -7.66 6.69
CA GLY A 45 7.91 -7.57 8.07
C GLY A 45 8.52 -6.21 8.36
N ASP A 46 9.21 -5.63 7.39
CA ASP A 46 9.89 -4.33 7.52
C ASP A 46 8.89 -3.17 7.71
N LEU A 47 7.63 -3.35 7.31
CA LEU A 47 6.55 -2.38 7.54
C LEU A 47 6.02 -2.38 8.98
N ALA A 48 6.22 -3.47 9.73
CA ALA A 48 5.69 -3.60 11.10
C ALA A 48 6.55 -2.86 12.14
N ASP A 49 7.82 -2.62 11.83
CA ASP A 49 8.80 -1.94 12.70
C ASP A 49 8.99 -0.44 12.36
N GLY A 50 8.14 0.12 11.48
CA GLY A 50 8.19 1.51 10.99
C GLY A 50 7.45 2.54 11.84
#